data_AF-A0A922S394-F1
#
_entry.id   AF-A0A922S394-F1
#
_cell.length_a   1.000
_cell.length_b   1.000
_cell.length_c   1.000
_cell.angle_alpha   90.00
_cell.angle_beta   90.00
_cell.angle_gamma   90.00
#
_symmetry.space_group_name_H-M   'P 1'
#
loop_
_entity.id
_entity.type
_entity.pdbx_description
1 polymer ?
#
loop_
_entity_poly.entity_id
_entity_poly.type
_entity_poly.pdbx_seq_one_letter_code
_entity_poly.pdbx_strand_id
1 'polypeptide(L)'
;MESIRLIRICACTVAENETVFIGLQNPEFPIVNNNNSMELPNSDLKYVYLLPEDDQIWLRGWMPVLCELFRIINGCKLDVRTRGLTVFFDILKSHGNKFKPLWWRETFAVIFRVFQHFRISSVSSEYNNTMTNVDLETVGHHISSVKTPPYSNAWNEQAITNNRGIHHQTLSNMERTEWMNTTCNHTLFSVVDIFTQFYDVLHDILLDDIYQQLRWCCLQEYEQLARSGTSCLETLILSNGKRFNDKIWESTVNLIVDLFKSTVPHQLLTWRPHLFFRTCSAPRG
;
A
#
# COMPACT_ATOMS: atom_id res chain seq x y z
N MET A 1 -11.34 13.93 16.46
CA MET A 1 -12.47 13.84 15.50
C MET A 1 -12.57 15.11 14.66
N GLU A 2 -12.48 16.29 15.26
CA GLU A 2 -12.53 17.55 14.52
C GLU A 2 -11.40 17.72 13.49
N SER A 3 -10.20 17.19 13.76
CA SER A 3 -9.09 17.16 12.80
C SER A 3 -9.44 16.41 11.51
N ILE A 4 -10.07 15.24 11.60
CA ILE A 4 -10.51 14.46 10.44
C ILE A 4 -11.57 15.23 9.64
N ARG A 5 -12.46 15.95 10.33
CA ARG A 5 -13.46 16.82 9.69
C ARG A 5 -12.80 17.97 8.92
N LEU A 6 -11.79 18.60 9.52
CA LEU A 6 -11.01 19.66 8.87
C LEU A 6 -10.30 19.13 7.63
N ILE A 7 -9.68 17.95 7.69
CA ILE A 7 -9.01 17.35 6.52
C ILE A 7 -10.00 17.10 5.37
N ARG A 8 -11.23 16.66 5.68
CA ARG A 8 -12.29 16.52 4.67
C ARG A 8 -12.64 17.85 4.01
N ILE A 9 -12.71 18.94 4.79
CA ILE A 9 -12.91 20.28 4.24
C ILE A 9 -11.75 20.68 3.34
N CYS A 10 -10.50 20.43 3.76
CA CYS A 10 -9.33 20.69 2.93
C CYS A 10 -9.41 19.94 1.59
N ALA A 11 -9.83 18.68 1.58
CA ALA A 11 -10.05 17.92 0.35
C ALA A 11 -11.09 18.58 -0.57
N CYS A 12 -12.22 19.02 -0.02
CA CYS A 12 -13.22 19.78 -0.79
C CYS A 12 -12.64 21.09 -1.34
N THR A 13 -11.88 21.83 -0.53
CA THR A 13 -11.24 23.08 -0.96
C THR A 13 -10.26 22.85 -2.10
N VAL A 14 -9.45 21.79 -2.04
CA VAL A 14 -8.54 21.41 -3.14
C VAL A 14 -9.34 21.09 -4.41
N ALA A 15 -10.41 20.31 -4.30
CA ALA A 15 -11.25 19.95 -5.43
C ALA A 15 -11.96 21.16 -6.07
N GLU A 16 -12.39 22.14 -5.27
CA GLU A 16 -13.13 23.32 -5.76
C GLU A 16 -12.21 24.43 -6.29
N ASN A 17 -10.95 24.48 -5.84
CA ASN A 17 -10.04 25.61 -6.07
C ASN A 17 -8.68 25.20 -6.65
N GLU A 18 -8.64 24.26 -7.60
CA GLU A 18 -7.39 23.72 -8.18
C GLU A 18 -6.44 24.82 -8.70
N THR A 19 -6.97 25.89 -9.30
CA THR A 19 -6.20 27.02 -9.84
C THR A 19 -5.43 27.79 -8.77
N VAL A 20 -5.91 27.82 -7.53
CA VAL A 20 -5.21 28.46 -6.42
C VAL A 20 -3.90 27.73 -6.13
N PHE A 21 -3.88 26.39 -6.21
CA PHE A 21 -2.69 25.59 -5.93
C PHE A 21 -1.61 25.72 -7.02
N ILE A 22 -2.02 26.01 -8.25
CA ILE A 22 -1.12 26.37 -9.36
C ILE A 22 -0.51 27.75 -9.11
N GLY A 23 -1.33 28.71 -8.67
CA GLY A 23 -0.95 30.12 -8.52
C GLY A 23 -0.24 30.51 -7.22
N LEU A 24 -0.13 29.60 -6.23
CA LEU A 24 0.57 29.88 -4.97
C LEU A 24 2.07 30.09 -5.22
N GLN A 25 2.44 31.36 -5.41
CA GLN A 25 3.83 31.78 -5.47
C GLN A 25 4.38 31.74 -4.05
N ASN A 26 5.44 30.96 -3.83
CA ASN A 26 6.14 30.96 -2.54
C ASN A 26 6.73 32.38 -2.34
N PRO A 27 6.32 33.16 -1.32
CA PRO A 27 6.80 34.53 -1.16
C PRO A 27 8.32 34.61 -0.88
N GLU A 28 8.95 33.50 -0.52
CA GLU A 28 10.41 33.41 -0.33
C GLU A 28 11.20 33.27 -1.65
N PHE A 29 10.55 32.99 -2.79
CA PHE A 29 11.23 32.72 -4.07
C PHE A 29 10.43 33.22 -5.29
N PRO A 30 10.70 34.45 -5.77
CA PRO A 30 10.05 35.00 -6.96
C PRO A 30 10.56 34.36 -8.26
N ILE A 31 9.69 34.25 -9.27
CA ILE A 31 10.06 33.82 -10.62
C ILE A 31 10.88 34.95 -11.27
N VAL A 32 12.14 34.66 -11.61
CA VAL A 32 12.98 35.57 -12.39
C VAL A 32 12.37 35.68 -13.79
N ASN A 33 11.83 36.85 -14.12
CA ASN A 33 11.50 37.21 -15.50
C ASN A 33 12.79 37.17 -16.33
N ASN A 34 12.69 36.56 -17.51
CA ASN A 34 13.75 36.02 -18.36
C ASN A 34 14.85 36.99 -18.89
N ASN A 35 15.07 38.15 -18.27
CA ASN A 35 15.99 39.15 -18.81
C ASN A 35 17.21 39.45 -17.94
N ASN A 36 17.36 38.90 -16.73
CA ASN A 36 18.56 39.08 -15.92
C ASN A 36 19.00 37.76 -15.30
N SER A 37 20.09 37.20 -15.84
CA SER A 37 20.82 36.07 -15.28
C SER A 37 21.39 36.43 -13.91
N MET A 38 20.69 36.05 -12.85
CA MET A 38 21.24 35.95 -11.50
C MET A 38 20.96 34.55 -10.99
N GLU A 39 22.03 33.83 -10.63
CA GLU A 39 22.00 32.44 -10.19
C GLU A 39 21.13 32.28 -8.93
N LEU A 40 20.06 31.49 -9.04
CA LEU A 40 19.26 31.07 -7.88
C LEU A 40 20.04 30.08 -7.00
N PRO A 41 19.85 30.09 -5.67
CA PRO A 41 20.48 29.11 -4.79
C PRO A 41 19.75 27.75 -4.89
N ASN A 42 20.55 26.69 -5.08
CA ASN A 42 20.21 25.25 -5.13
C ASN A 42 19.46 24.71 -6.38
N SER A 43 20.04 23.68 -7.00
CA SER A 43 19.46 23.00 -8.18
C SER A 43 18.13 22.32 -7.87
N ASP A 44 17.92 21.85 -6.65
CA ASP A 44 16.72 21.11 -6.25
C ASP A 44 15.47 21.99 -6.24
N LEU A 45 15.59 23.26 -5.86
CA LEU A 45 14.49 24.22 -5.92
C LEU A 45 14.11 24.55 -7.36
N LYS A 46 15.08 24.64 -8.29
CA LYS A 46 14.82 24.94 -9.71
C LYS A 46 13.90 23.91 -10.37
N TYR A 47 13.99 22.64 -9.99
CA TYR A 47 13.10 21.60 -10.51
C TYR A 47 11.67 21.77 -10.01
N VAL A 48 11.47 22.14 -8.74
CA VAL A 48 10.13 22.33 -8.13
C VAL A 48 9.31 23.42 -8.84
N TYR A 49 9.95 24.45 -9.42
CA TYR A 49 9.26 25.53 -10.15
C TYR A 49 8.96 25.23 -11.62
N LEU A 50 9.61 24.22 -12.22
CA LEU A 50 9.41 23.83 -13.62
C LEU A 50 8.45 22.65 -13.77
N LEU A 51 7.85 22.20 -12.67
CA LEU A 51 6.91 21.10 -12.69
C LEU A 51 5.63 21.52 -13.41
N PRO A 52 5.07 20.65 -14.28
CA PRO A 52 3.76 20.86 -14.89
C PRO A 52 2.73 21.34 -13.87
N GLU A 53 1.82 22.24 -14.28
CA GLU A 53 0.81 22.85 -13.40
C GLU A 53 0.04 21.81 -12.57
N ASP A 54 -0.22 20.65 -13.18
CA ASP A 54 -0.84 19.48 -12.58
C ASP A 54 -0.08 18.95 -11.35
N ASP A 55 1.24 18.86 -11.44
CA ASP A 55 2.06 18.32 -10.37
C ASP A 55 2.08 19.26 -9.15
N GLN A 56 1.83 20.55 -9.36
CA GLN A 56 1.69 21.52 -8.27
C GLN A 56 0.38 21.31 -7.49
N ILE A 57 -0.74 21.03 -8.18
CA ILE A 57 -2.01 20.68 -7.54
C ILE A 57 -1.85 19.44 -6.67
N TRP A 58 -1.16 18.43 -7.20
CA TRP A 58 -0.84 17.22 -6.44
C TRP A 58 0.00 17.53 -5.21
N LEU A 59 1.18 18.14 -5.39
CA LEU A 59 2.15 18.34 -4.31
C LEU A 59 1.66 19.32 -3.22
N ARG A 60 0.87 20.33 -3.59
CA ARG A 60 0.43 21.39 -2.66
C ARG A 60 -1.00 21.19 -2.14
N GLY A 61 -1.83 20.46 -2.88
CA GLY A 61 -3.23 20.23 -2.53
C GLY A 61 -3.48 18.80 -2.04
N TRP A 62 -3.48 17.85 -2.97
CA TRP A 62 -3.91 16.47 -2.68
C TRP A 62 -2.95 15.69 -1.79
N MET A 63 -1.65 15.78 -2.06
CA MET A 63 -0.62 15.03 -1.33
C MET A 63 -0.64 15.34 0.18
N PRO A 64 -0.61 16.60 0.65
CA PRO A 64 -0.69 16.91 2.08
C PRO A 64 -1.93 16.35 2.77
N VAL A 65 -3.10 16.41 2.12
CA VAL A 65 -4.36 15.87 2.63
C VAL A 65 -4.27 14.35 2.83
N LEU A 66 -3.76 13.64 1.82
CA LEU A 66 -3.62 12.18 1.86
C LEU A 66 -2.49 11.74 2.83
N CYS A 67 -1.39 12.49 2.90
CA CYS A 67 -0.30 12.31 3.86
C CYS A 67 -0.82 12.33 5.30
N GLU A 68 -1.57 13.36 5.67
CA GLU A 68 -2.04 13.53 7.04
C GLU A 68 -3.05 12.44 7.43
N LEU A 69 -3.93 12.03 6.52
CA LEU A 69 -4.80 10.88 6.76
C LEU A 69 -4.00 9.59 6.92
N PHE A 70 -2.97 9.35 6.09
CA PHE A 70 -2.09 8.20 6.24
C PHE A 70 -1.38 8.20 7.59
N ARG A 71 -0.91 9.35 8.08
CA ARG A 71 -0.31 9.47 9.42
C ARG A 71 -1.31 9.16 10.52
N ILE A 72 -2.55 9.62 10.40
CA ILE A 72 -3.62 9.28 11.35
C ILE A 72 -3.87 7.77 11.35
N ILE A 73 -3.94 7.15 10.18
CA ILE A 73 -4.18 5.71 10.05
C ILE A 73 -3.08 4.91 10.76
N ASN A 74 -1.82 5.32 10.61
CA ASN A 74 -0.66 4.59 11.13
C ASN A 74 -0.24 4.98 12.56
N GLY A 75 -0.62 6.16 13.05
CA GLY A 75 -0.17 6.69 14.34
C GLY A 75 -1.23 6.74 15.43
N CYS A 76 -2.51 6.48 15.14
CA CYS A 76 -3.60 6.65 16.10
C CYS A 76 -4.27 5.33 16.52
N LYS A 77 -5.02 5.39 17.62
CA LYS A 77 -5.82 4.27 18.16
C LYS A 77 -6.93 3.83 17.20
N LEU A 78 -7.45 2.60 17.40
CA LEU A 78 -8.43 1.91 16.53
C LEU A 78 -9.58 2.81 16.05
N ASP A 79 -10.25 3.49 16.97
CA ASP A 79 -11.43 4.30 16.65
C ASP A 79 -11.12 5.49 15.73
N VAL A 80 -9.89 6.01 15.84
CA VAL A 80 -9.43 7.18 15.07
C VAL A 80 -8.90 6.72 13.72
N ARG A 81 -8.08 5.66 13.67
CA ARG A 81 -7.56 5.11 12.41
C ARG A 81 -8.68 4.59 11.50
N THR A 82 -9.71 3.95 12.06
CA THR A 82 -10.85 3.45 11.28
C THR A 82 -11.63 4.60 10.63
N ARG A 83 -11.85 5.70 11.36
CA ARG A 83 -12.45 6.92 10.80
C ARG A 83 -11.56 7.60 9.77
N GLY A 84 -10.25 7.64 10.02
CA GLY A 84 -9.25 8.14 9.07
C GLY A 84 -9.28 7.36 7.76
N LEU A 85 -9.34 6.03 7.82
CA LEU A 85 -9.52 5.14 6.65
C LEU A 85 -10.81 5.46 5.89
N THR A 86 -11.95 5.55 6.60
CA THR A 86 -13.23 5.87 5.96
C THR A 86 -13.13 7.18 5.19
N VAL A 87 -12.58 8.23 5.79
CA VAL A 87 -12.45 9.54 5.13
C VAL A 87 -11.44 9.51 3.99
N PHE A 88 -10.33 8.79 4.15
CA PHE A 88 -9.34 8.61 3.08
C PHE A 88 -9.98 7.99 1.84
N PHE A 89 -10.70 6.88 2.00
CA PHE A 89 -11.36 6.24 0.88
C PHE A 89 -12.60 7.00 0.38
N ASP A 90 -13.33 7.73 1.23
CA ASP A 90 -14.41 8.63 0.82
C ASP A 90 -13.91 9.74 -0.12
N ILE A 91 -12.75 10.33 0.19
CA ILE A 91 -12.09 11.33 -0.66
C ILE A 91 -11.73 10.73 -2.01
N LEU A 92 -11.13 9.53 -2.03
CA LEU A 92 -10.78 8.85 -3.28
C LEU A 92 -12.02 8.49 -4.12
N LYS A 93 -13.09 8.00 -3.49
CA LYS A 93 -14.38 7.70 -4.17
C LYS A 93 -15.01 8.96 -4.77
N SER A 94 -14.93 10.08 -4.05
CA SER A 94 -15.61 11.34 -4.42
C SER A 94 -14.83 12.18 -5.44
N HIS A 95 -13.51 12.19 -5.34
CA HIS A 95 -12.65 13.09 -6.12
C HIS A 95 -11.64 12.36 -7.02
N GLY A 96 -11.64 11.03 -7.04
CA GLY A 96 -10.73 10.23 -7.85
C GLY A 96 -10.85 10.44 -9.37
N ASN A 97 -11.95 11.02 -9.85
CA ASN A 97 -12.09 11.43 -11.25
C ASN A 97 -11.16 12.59 -11.65
N LYS A 98 -10.69 13.38 -10.68
CA LYS A 98 -9.69 14.44 -10.87
C LYS A 98 -8.26 13.89 -10.83
N PHE A 99 -8.08 12.65 -10.40
CA PHE A 99 -6.74 12.08 -10.20
C PHE A 99 -6.15 11.59 -11.52
N LYS A 100 -4.89 11.94 -11.73
CA LYS A 100 -4.11 11.47 -12.88
C LYS A 100 -3.51 10.10 -12.60
N PRO A 101 -3.14 9.32 -13.64
CA PRO A 101 -2.54 7.99 -13.46
C PRO A 101 -1.34 7.98 -12.52
N LEU A 102 -0.49 9.01 -12.55
CA LEU A 102 0.65 9.13 -11.65
C LEU A 102 0.23 9.35 -10.19
N TRP A 103 -0.78 10.18 -9.94
CA TRP A 103 -1.27 10.46 -8.59
C TRP A 103 -1.94 9.23 -7.97
N TRP A 104 -2.64 8.45 -8.80
CA TRP A 104 -3.15 7.13 -8.40
C TRP A 104 -2.03 6.19 -7.99
N ARG A 105 -0.94 6.12 -8.76
CA ARG A 105 0.22 5.29 -8.42
C ARG A 105 0.83 5.68 -7.07
N GLU A 106 1.05 6.98 -6.84
CA GLU A 106 1.57 7.48 -5.56
C GLU A 106 0.60 7.20 -4.40
N THR A 107 -0.71 7.39 -4.62
CA THR A 107 -1.74 7.10 -3.63
C THR A 107 -1.76 5.61 -3.25
N PHE A 108 -1.73 4.71 -4.24
CA PHE A 108 -1.72 3.27 -3.98
C PHE A 108 -0.41 2.80 -3.35
N ALA A 109 0.72 3.42 -3.69
CA ALA A 109 1.98 3.16 -2.98
C ALA A 109 1.86 3.44 -1.48
N VAL A 110 1.15 4.50 -1.10
CA VAL A 110 0.87 4.85 0.30
C VAL A 110 -0.15 3.88 0.92
N ILE A 111 -1.23 3.54 0.21
CA ILE A 111 -2.21 2.55 0.69
C ILE A 111 -1.54 1.20 0.97
N PHE A 112 -0.68 0.72 0.08
CA PHE A 112 0.00 -0.56 0.27
C PHE A 112 0.97 -0.56 1.46
N ARG A 113 1.47 0.61 1.89
CA ARG A 113 2.27 0.71 3.12
C ARG A 113 1.48 0.36 4.39
N VAL A 114 0.14 0.48 4.39
CA VAL A 114 -0.71 0.04 5.51
C VAL A 114 -0.54 -1.47 5.79
N PHE A 115 -0.16 -2.25 4.78
CA PHE A 115 0.13 -3.69 4.91
C PHE A 115 1.60 -3.98 5.24
N GLN A 116 2.52 -3.03 5.00
CA GLN A 116 3.97 -3.25 5.11
C GLN A 116 4.48 -3.39 6.55
N HIS A 117 3.78 -2.85 7.56
CA HIS A 117 4.13 -3.01 8.98
C HIS A 117 4.41 -4.46 9.39
N PHE A 118 3.94 -5.45 8.61
CA PHE A 118 4.06 -6.87 8.93
C PHE A 118 4.82 -7.70 7.89
N ARG A 119 5.08 -7.17 6.68
CA ARG A 119 5.97 -7.84 5.72
C ARG A 119 7.38 -8.06 6.29
N ILE A 120 7.81 -7.18 7.20
CA ILE A 120 9.11 -7.29 7.89
C ILE A 120 9.07 -8.39 8.97
N SER A 121 7.90 -8.65 9.56
CA SER A 121 7.75 -9.58 10.68
C SER A 121 7.80 -11.05 10.24
N SER A 122 7.38 -11.37 9.02
CA SER A 122 7.52 -12.72 8.48
C SER A 122 8.99 -13.08 8.23
N VAL A 123 9.78 -12.13 7.73
CA VAL A 123 11.21 -12.34 7.44
C VAL A 123 12.02 -12.57 8.73
N SER A 124 11.72 -11.84 9.81
CA SER A 124 12.39 -12.05 11.10
C SER A 124 12.06 -13.42 11.74
N SER A 125 10.87 -13.96 11.50
CA SER A 125 10.44 -15.26 12.04
C SER A 125 11.12 -16.43 11.32
N GLU A 126 11.37 -16.30 10.02
CA GLU A 126 12.11 -17.31 9.24
C GLU A 126 13.61 -17.31 9.56
N TYR A 127 14.20 -16.13 9.83
CA TYR A 127 15.61 -16.03 10.22
C TYR A 127 15.90 -16.62 11.62
N ASN A 128 14.97 -16.46 12.56
CA ASN A 128 15.13 -17.02 13.92
C ASN A 128 15.03 -18.54 13.96
N ASN A 129 14.39 -19.17 12.97
CA ASN A 129 14.31 -20.64 12.84
C ASN A 129 15.47 -21.25 12.04
N THR A 130 16.31 -20.44 11.41
CA THR A 130 17.45 -20.91 10.58
C THR A 130 18.83 -20.58 11.16
N MET A 131 18.94 -19.73 12.19
CA MET A 131 20.22 -19.44 12.86
C MET A 131 20.56 -20.43 13.98
N THR A 132 20.82 -21.68 13.60
CA THR A 132 21.91 -22.46 14.20
C THR A 132 22.79 -22.97 13.06
N ASN A 133 23.95 -22.34 12.92
CA ASN A 133 25.02 -22.59 11.95
C ASN A 133 24.74 -22.10 10.52
N VAL A 134 25.38 -20.99 10.11
CA VAL A 134 26.50 -20.97 9.14
C VAL A 134 27.03 -19.52 9.06
N ASP A 135 28.34 -19.43 8.86
CA ASP A 135 29.21 -18.27 8.95
C ASP A 135 28.80 -17.06 8.10
N LEU A 136 29.11 -15.91 8.69
CA LEU A 136 28.99 -14.56 8.17
C LEU A 136 30.00 -14.32 7.05
N GLU A 137 29.55 -14.23 5.79
CA GLU A 137 30.09 -13.33 4.76
C GLU A 137 29.37 -13.49 3.40
N THR A 138 29.13 -12.37 2.72
CA THR A 138 28.79 -12.23 1.29
C THR A 138 27.30 -12.27 0.89
N VAL A 139 26.58 -11.15 1.02
CA VAL A 139 25.73 -10.58 -0.07
C VAL A 139 25.58 -9.07 0.16
N GLY A 140 26.65 -8.32 -0.16
CA GLY A 140 26.55 -6.90 -0.45
C GLY A 140 26.32 -6.71 -1.96
N HIS A 141 25.48 -5.74 -2.30
CA HIS A 141 25.23 -5.21 -3.65
C HIS A 141 24.57 -6.16 -4.65
N HIS A 142 23.29 -5.88 -4.97
CA HIS A 142 22.79 -5.69 -6.35
C HIS A 142 21.25 -5.55 -6.37
N ILE A 143 20.72 -4.37 -5.99
CA ILE A 143 19.44 -3.88 -6.54
C ILE A 143 19.55 -2.35 -6.69
N SER A 144 20.11 -1.91 -7.81
CA SER A 144 20.10 -0.52 -8.24
C SER A 144 20.00 -0.47 -9.76
N SER A 145 18.77 -0.54 -10.29
CA SER A 145 18.41 0.06 -11.58
C SER A 145 16.91 -0.12 -11.87
N VAL A 146 16.07 0.69 -11.23
CA VAL A 146 14.80 1.11 -11.82
C VAL A 146 14.81 2.63 -11.71
N LYS A 147 14.85 3.32 -12.85
CA LYS A 147 14.78 4.79 -12.90
C LYS A 147 13.40 5.22 -12.39
N THR A 148 13.30 5.54 -11.10
CA THR A 148 12.09 6.14 -10.52
C THR A 148 12.02 7.63 -10.89
N PRO A 149 10.83 8.16 -11.22
CA PRO A 149 10.66 9.60 -11.52
C PRO A 149 11.01 10.48 -10.30
N PRO A 150 11.30 11.79 -10.50
CA PRO A 150 11.78 12.70 -9.46
C PRO A 150 10.85 12.85 -8.24
N TYR A 151 9.56 12.51 -8.38
CA TYR A 151 8.54 12.66 -7.34
C TYR A 151 8.44 11.50 -6.35
N SER A 152 8.96 10.32 -6.70
CA SER A 152 8.93 9.13 -5.83
C SER A 152 9.68 9.39 -4.50
N ASN A 153 10.56 10.39 -4.50
CA ASN A 153 11.35 10.81 -3.35
C ASN A 153 10.58 11.73 -2.39
N ALA A 154 9.52 12.42 -2.83
CA ALA A 154 8.82 13.41 -1.99
C ALA A 154 8.10 12.75 -0.79
N TRP A 155 7.44 11.61 -1.02
CA TRP A 155 6.85 10.80 0.05
C TRP A 155 7.93 10.13 0.91
N ASN A 156 9.02 9.66 0.29
CA ASN A 156 10.10 9.02 1.01
C ASN A 156 10.81 10.01 1.94
N GLU A 157 11.12 11.24 1.53
CA GLU A 157 11.77 12.24 2.37
C GLU A 157 10.87 12.79 3.48
N GLN A 158 9.58 13.05 3.20
CA GLN A 158 8.64 13.49 4.24
C GLN A 158 8.30 12.37 5.24
N ALA A 159 8.32 11.11 4.80
CA ALA A 159 8.21 9.96 5.70
C ALA A 159 9.52 9.73 6.49
N ILE A 160 10.70 9.88 5.88
CA ILE A 160 12.01 9.61 6.51
C ILE A 160 12.40 10.71 7.52
N THR A 161 12.07 11.98 7.27
CA THR A 161 12.37 13.08 8.20
C THR A 161 11.46 13.09 9.44
N ASN A 162 10.19 12.67 9.29
CA ASN A 162 9.24 12.57 10.41
C ASN A 162 9.21 11.20 11.11
N ASN A 163 9.79 10.15 10.52
CA ASN A 163 9.88 8.82 11.15
C ASN A 163 10.96 8.69 12.23
N ARG A 164 11.83 9.69 12.45
CA ARG A 164 12.76 9.64 13.60
C ARG A 164 12.07 9.72 14.97
N GLY A 165 10.77 10.01 15.00
CA GLY A 165 9.95 10.02 16.22
C GLY A 165 8.95 8.86 16.36
N ILE A 166 8.79 7.99 15.36
CA ILE A 166 7.91 6.82 15.48
C ILE A 166 8.74 5.70 16.08
N HIS A 167 8.59 5.50 17.38
CA HIS A 167 9.12 4.35 18.09
C HIS A 167 8.99 3.09 17.22
N HIS A 168 10.13 2.45 16.92
CA HIS A 168 10.19 1.07 16.48
C HIS A 168 9.77 0.17 17.66
N GLN A 169 8.53 0.35 18.11
CA GLN A 169 7.93 -0.44 19.16
C GLN A 169 7.44 -1.70 18.47
N THR A 170 8.01 -2.83 18.87
CA THR A 170 7.54 -4.15 18.44
C THR A 170 6.08 -4.25 18.87
N LEU A 171 5.14 -4.08 17.92
CA LEU A 171 3.70 -4.20 18.17
C LEU A 171 3.44 -5.55 18.84
N SER A 172 2.66 -5.54 19.93
CA SER A 172 2.25 -6.77 20.58
C SER A 172 1.46 -7.66 19.60
N ASN A 173 1.44 -8.97 19.84
CA ASN A 173 0.65 -9.89 19.01
C ASN A 173 -0.84 -9.53 19.00
N MET A 174 -1.34 -8.94 20.09
CA MET A 174 -2.72 -8.45 20.19
C MET A 174 -2.94 -7.25 19.27
N GLU A 175 -2.07 -6.24 19.30
CA GLU A 175 -2.17 -5.07 18.42
C GLU A 175 -1.98 -5.45 16.94
N ARG A 176 -1.10 -6.42 16.67
CA ARG A 176 -0.90 -6.99 15.32
C ARG A 176 -2.18 -7.67 14.82
N THR A 177 -2.81 -8.50 15.66
CA THR A 177 -4.09 -9.15 15.33
C THR A 177 -5.21 -8.13 15.12
N GLU A 178 -5.32 -7.14 16.01
CA GLU A 178 -6.30 -6.06 15.91
C GLU A 178 -6.13 -5.29 14.59
N TRP A 179 -4.89 -4.93 14.25
CA TRP A 179 -4.57 -4.21 13.02
C TRP A 179 -4.95 -5.02 11.77
N MET A 180 -4.61 -6.31 11.72
CA MET A 180 -4.96 -7.17 10.59
C MET A 180 -6.48 -7.30 10.41
N ASN A 181 -7.18 -7.55 11.51
CA ASN A 181 -8.62 -7.81 11.49
C ASN A 181 -9.46 -6.56 11.19
N THR A 182 -8.95 -5.37 11.51
CA THR A 182 -9.69 -4.12 11.35
C THR A 182 -9.13 -3.28 10.20
N THR A 183 -7.92 -2.76 10.36
CA THR A 183 -7.31 -1.78 9.45
C THR A 183 -6.94 -2.41 8.11
N CYS A 184 -6.25 -3.55 8.08
CA CYS A 184 -5.91 -4.22 6.83
C CYS A 184 -7.14 -4.74 6.10
N ASN A 185 -8.08 -5.40 6.81
CA ASN A 185 -9.33 -5.86 6.20
C ASN A 185 -10.11 -4.72 5.54
N HIS A 186 -10.35 -3.63 6.27
CA HIS A 186 -11.08 -2.48 5.73
C HIS A 186 -10.36 -1.85 4.52
N THR A 187 -9.03 -1.73 4.61
CA THR A 187 -8.20 -1.22 3.50
C THR A 187 -8.32 -2.12 2.27
N LEU A 188 -8.28 -3.45 2.44
CA LEU A 188 -8.31 -4.40 1.34
C LEU A 188 -9.60 -4.33 0.52
N PHE A 189 -10.75 -4.33 1.19
CA PHE A 189 -12.04 -4.16 0.50
C PHE A 189 -12.14 -2.80 -0.19
N SER A 190 -11.71 -1.74 0.50
CA SER A 190 -11.76 -0.38 -0.07
C SER A 190 -10.84 -0.22 -1.28
N VAL A 191 -9.69 -0.91 -1.31
CA VAL A 191 -8.80 -0.97 -2.47
C VAL A 191 -9.51 -1.60 -3.68
N VAL A 192 -10.19 -2.74 -3.49
CA VAL A 192 -10.95 -3.40 -4.56
C VAL A 192 -12.11 -2.54 -5.03
N ASP A 193 -12.82 -1.87 -4.12
CA ASP A 193 -13.90 -0.94 -4.45
C ASP A 193 -13.40 0.21 -5.34
N ILE A 194 -12.34 0.90 -4.92
CA ILE A 194 -11.74 2.01 -5.68
C ILE A 194 -11.25 1.50 -7.04
N PHE A 195 -10.57 0.35 -7.06
CA PHE A 195 -10.09 -0.25 -8.30
C PHE A 195 -11.24 -0.51 -9.28
N THR A 196 -12.32 -1.09 -8.79
CA THR A 196 -13.52 -1.39 -9.60
C THR A 196 -14.18 -0.11 -10.11
N GLN A 197 -14.32 0.90 -9.26
CA GLN A 197 -14.92 2.18 -9.61
C GLN A 197 -14.13 2.92 -10.69
N PHE A 198 -12.80 2.96 -10.59
CA PHE A 198 -11.92 3.69 -11.51
C PHE A 198 -11.12 2.77 -12.45
N TYR A 199 -11.65 1.58 -12.73
CA TYR A 199 -10.95 0.53 -13.49
C TYR A 199 -10.37 1.01 -14.82
N ASP A 200 -11.07 1.87 -15.58
CA ASP A 200 -10.60 2.34 -16.89
C ASP A 200 -9.23 3.03 -16.81
N VAL A 201 -8.96 3.70 -15.70
CA VAL A 201 -7.68 4.38 -15.46
C VAL A 201 -6.70 3.46 -14.74
N LEU A 202 -7.18 2.62 -13.81
CA LEU A 202 -6.32 1.88 -12.89
C LEU A 202 -5.80 0.55 -13.44
N HIS A 203 -6.52 -0.12 -14.35
CA HIS A 203 -6.16 -1.47 -14.79
C HIS A 203 -4.78 -1.53 -15.47
N ASP A 204 -4.43 -0.52 -16.28
CA ASP A 204 -3.13 -0.49 -16.97
C ASP A 204 -1.95 -0.16 -16.05
N ILE A 205 -2.21 0.48 -14.90
CA ILE A 205 -1.15 1.02 -14.04
C ILE A 205 -0.95 0.29 -12.71
N LEU A 206 -1.97 -0.40 -12.19
CA LEU A 206 -2.01 -0.90 -10.81
C LEU A 206 -2.54 -2.34 -10.68
N LEU A 207 -3.00 -2.96 -11.76
CA LEU A 207 -3.58 -4.30 -11.69
C LEU A 207 -2.58 -5.34 -11.14
N ASP A 208 -1.33 -5.30 -11.59
CA ASP A 208 -0.29 -6.22 -11.12
C ASP A 208 -0.03 -6.04 -9.61
N ASP A 209 0.09 -4.80 -9.14
CA ASP A 209 0.27 -4.50 -7.72
C ASP A 209 -0.91 -5.01 -6.86
N ILE A 210 -2.14 -4.86 -7.38
CA ILE A 210 -3.34 -5.36 -6.70
C ILE A 210 -3.35 -6.90 -6.66
N TYR A 211 -2.97 -7.57 -7.75
CA TYR A 211 -2.84 -9.03 -7.76
C TYR A 211 -1.78 -9.52 -6.78
N GLN A 212 -0.61 -8.87 -6.75
CA GLN A 212 0.43 -9.20 -5.77
C GLN A 212 -0.06 -8.99 -4.33
N GLN A 213 -0.79 -7.90 -4.07
CA GLN A 213 -1.31 -7.60 -2.74
C GLN A 213 -2.42 -8.58 -2.32
N LEU A 214 -3.35 -8.92 -3.22
CA LEU A 214 -4.38 -9.94 -2.98
C LEU A 214 -3.76 -11.32 -2.75
N ARG A 215 -2.76 -11.69 -3.57
CA ARG A 215 -2.01 -12.93 -3.40
C ARG A 215 -1.37 -12.99 -2.02
N TRP A 216 -0.70 -11.92 -1.61
CA TRP A 216 -0.11 -11.84 -0.27
C TRP A 216 -1.17 -12.03 0.81
N CYS A 217 -2.32 -11.34 0.73
CA CYS A 217 -3.41 -11.48 1.69
C CYS A 217 -3.95 -12.91 1.77
N CYS A 218 -4.21 -13.58 0.64
CA CYS A 218 -4.72 -14.96 0.58
C CYS A 218 -3.79 -15.99 1.23
N LEU A 219 -2.48 -15.69 1.31
CA LEU A 219 -1.46 -16.61 1.83
C LEU A 219 -1.05 -16.30 3.28
N GLN A 220 -1.74 -15.39 3.97
CA GLN A 220 -1.44 -15.08 5.37
C GLN A 220 -1.94 -16.18 6.31
N GLU A 221 -1.21 -16.42 7.41
CA GLU A 221 -1.64 -17.35 8.48
C GLU A 221 -2.84 -16.83 9.27
N TYR A 222 -3.06 -15.50 9.26
CA TYR A 222 -4.23 -14.87 9.86
C TYR A 222 -5.49 -15.21 9.05
N GLU A 223 -6.23 -16.23 9.49
CA GLU A 223 -7.39 -16.79 8.81
C GLU A 223 -8.38 -15.73 8.28
N GLN A 224 -8.70 -14.74 9.12
CA GLN A 224 -9.66 -13.70 8.74
C GLN A 224 -9.14 -12.84 7.57
N LEU A 225 -7.85 -12.53 7.54
CA LEU A 225 -7.26 -11.74 6.45
C LEU A 225 -7.14 -12.57 5.16
N ALA A 226 -6.79 -13.85 5.25
CA ALA A 226 -6.77 -14.78 4.13
C ALA A 226 -8.17 -14.96 3.51
N ARG A 227 -9.20 -15.08 4.36
CA ARG A 227 -10.61 -15.11 3.95
C ARG A 227 -11.02 -13.83 3.24
N SER A 228 -10.67 -12.66 3.80
CA SER A 228 -10.94 -11.36 3.17
C SER A 228 -10.23 -11.25 1.81
N GLY A 229 -8.97 -11.71 1.70
CA GLY A 229 -8.23 -11.75 0.45
C GLY A 229 -8.92 -12.56 -0.63
N THR A 230 -9.42 -13.75 -0.27
CA THR A 230 -10.17 -14.61 -1.20
C THR A 230 -11.46 -13.93 -1.66
N SER A 231 -12.24 -13.36 -0.73
CA SER A 231 -13.48 -12.65 -1.04
C SER A 231 -13.25 -11.39 -1.89
N CYS A 232 -12.16 -10.67 -1.65
CA CYS A 232 -11.76 -9.51 -2.43
C CYS A 232 -11.34 -9.90 -3.85
N LEU A 233 -10.59 -11.01 -4.03
CA LEU A 233 -10.24 -11.53 -5.36
C LEU A 233 -11.49 -11.94 -6.13
N GLU A 234 -12.40 -12.66 -5.50
CA GLU A 234 -13.70 -13.02 -6.09
C GLU A 234 -14.48 -11.77 -6.52
N THR A 235 -14.61 -10.79 -5.62
CA THR A 235 -15.33 -9.52 -5.88
C THR A 235 -14.71 -8.79 -7.07
N LEU A 236 -13.38 -8.66 -7.10
CA LEU A 236 -12.66 -7.99 -8.19
C LEU A 236 -12.95 -8.65 -9.54
N ILE A 237 -12.90 -9.98 -9.60
CA ILE A 237 -13.13 -10.75 -10.82
C ILE A 237 -14.60 -10.66 -11.25
N LEU A 238 -15.55 -10.83 -10.33
CA LEU A 238 -16.97 -10.82 -10.65
C LEU A 238 -17.45 -9.42 -11.10
N SER A 239 -16.95 -8.36 -10.46
CA SER A 239 -17.34 -6.99 -10.79
C SER A 239 -16.71 -6.47 -12.08
N ASN A 240 -15.48 -6.88 -12.40
CA ASN A 240 -14.73 -6.32 -13.53
C ASN A 240 -14.52 -7.30 -14.70
N GLY A 241 -14.81 -8.59 -14.54
CA GLY A 241 -14.47 -9.62 -15.52
C GLY A 241 -15.04 -9.40 -16.93
N LYS A 242 -16.18 -8.72 -17.05
CA LYS A 242 -16.75 -8.34 -18.36
C LYS A 242 -15.91 -7.30 -19.11
N ARG A 243 -15.03 -6.59 -18.41
CA ARG A 243 -14.14 -5.53 -18.91
C ARG A 243 -12.70 -6.01 -19.06
N PHE A 244 -12.41 -7.25 -18.68
CA PHE A 244 -11.08 -7.84 -18.83
C PHE A 244 -10.85 -8.17 -20.30
N ASN A 245 -9.66 -7.82 -20.80
CA ASN A 245 -9.17 -8.32 -22.08
C ASN A 245 -8.48 -9.68 -21.87
N ASP A 246 -8.11 -10.35 -22.98
CA ASP A 246 -7.52 -11.69 -22.94
C ASP A 246 -6.23 -11.74 -22.09
N LYS A 247 -5.40 -10.70 -22.13
CA LYS A 247 -4.17 -10.62 -21.33
C LYS A 247 -4.46 -10.54 -19.83
N ILE A 248 -5.44 -9.75 -19.43
CA ILE A 248 -5.87 -9.62 -18.04
C ILE A 248 -6.48 -10.94 -17.56
N TRP A 249 -7.28 -11.59 -18.39
CA TRP A 249 -7.83 -12.92 -18.08
C TRP A 249 -6.73 -13.96 -17.91
N GLU A 250 -5.74 -14.01 -18.79
CA GLU A 250 -4.59 -14.90 -18.67
C GLU A 250 -3.83 -14.67 -17.35
N SER A 251 -3.54 -13.41 -17.02
CA SER A 251 -2.91 -13.04 -15.74
C SER A 251 -3.77 -13.46 -14.54
N THR A 252 -5.09 -13.25 -14.61
CA THR A 252 -6.05 -13.67 -13.57
C THR A 252 -6.00 -15.18 -13.35
N VAL A 253 -6.04 -15.97 -14.43
CA VAL A 253 -6.00 -17.43 -14.37
C VAL A 253 -4.67 -17.91 -13.80
N ASN A 254 -3.54 -17.33 -14.23
CA ASN A 254 -2.22 -17.65 -13.68
C ASN A 254 -2.15 -17.38 -12.18
N LEU A 255 -2.66 -16.23 -11.72
CA LEU A 255 -2.76 -15.91 -10.30
C LEU A 255 -3.57 -16.97 -9.53
N ILE A 256 -4.74 -17.37 -10.04
CA ILE A 256 -5.59 -18.38 -9.40
C ILE A 256 -4.87 -19.73 -9.32
N VAL A 257 -4.23 -20.16 -10.40
CA VAL A 257 -3.44 -21.40 -10.45
C VAL A 257 -2.32 -21.38 -9.42
N ASP A 258 -1.60 -20.27 -9.31
CA ASP A 258 -0.50 -20.12 -8.35
C ASP A 258 -0.99 -20.08 -6.90
N LEU A 259 -2.15 -19.46 -6.65
CA LEU A 259 -2.81 -19.51 -5.34
C LEU A 259 -3.20 -20.94 -4.96
N PHE A 260 -3.79 -21.71 -5.87
CA PHE A 260 -4.12 -23.10 -5.59
C PHE A 260 -2.87 -23.93 -5.31
N LYS A 261 -1.84 -23.86 -6.15
CA LYS A 261 -0.55 -24.55 -5.90
C LYS A 261 0.03 -24.23 -4.52
N SER A 262 -0.08 -22.98 -4.09
CA SER A 262 0.48 -22.51 -2.81
C SER A 262 -0.37 -22.93 -1.59
N THR A 263 -1.67 -23.17 -1.77
CA THR A 263 -2.62 -23.47 -0.68
C THR A 263 -3.06 -24.94 -0.62
N VAL A 264 -2.63 -25.77 -1.59
CA VAL A 264 -2.93 -27.21 -1.57
C VAL A 264 -2.44 -27.83 -0.25
N PRO A 265 -3.31 -28.51 0.51
CA PRO A 265 -2.93 -29.13 1.78
C PRO A 265 -2.25 -30.47 1.53
N HIS A 266 -1.03 -30.44 0.98
CA HIS A 266 -0.25 -31.62 0.59
C HIS A 266 -0.17 -32.67 1.71
N GLN A 267 0.00 -32.23 2.96
CA GLN A 267 0.08 -33.11 4.13
C GLN A 267 -1.22 -33.89 4.39
N LEU A 268 -2.39 -33.29 4.13
CA LEU A 268 -3.69 -33.98 4.23
C LEU A 268 -3.89 -34.94 3.07
N LEU A 269 -3.46 -34.56 1.86
CA LEU A 269 -3.59 -35.39 0.66
C LEU A 269 -2.68 -36.63 0.70
N THR A 270 -1.50 -36.52 1.32
CA THR A 270 -0.57 -37.65 1.49
C THR A 270 -0.73 -38.37 2.83
N TRP A 271 -1.71 -37.96 3.65
CA TRP A 271 -1.90 -38.52 4.99
C TRP A 271 -2.23 -40.03 4.91
N ARG A 272 -1.51 -40.84 5.71
CA ARG A 272 -1.77 -42.28 5.85
C ARG A 272 -1.95 -42.65 7.33
N PRO A 273 -3.03 -43.37 7.70
CA PRO A 273 -3.33 -43.72 9.10
C PRO A 273 -2.33 -44.66 9.81
N HIS A 274 -1.42 -45.33 9.08
CA HIS A 274 -0.84 -46.61 9.51
C HIS A 274 0.44 -46.57 10.38
N LEU A 275 0.80 -45.45 11.00
CA LEU A 275 1.98 -45.38 11.88
C LEU A 275 1.68 -45.32 13.39
N PHE A 276 0.42 -45.16 13.80
CA PHE A 276 0.07 -45.08 15.24
C PHE A 276 -0.28 -46.41 15.90
N PHE A 277 -0.61 -47.47 15.15
CA PHE A 277 -1.06 -48.75 15.73
C PHE A 277 0.05 -49.78 15.97
N ARG A 278 1.33 -49.48 15.71
CA ARG A 278 2.43 -50.47 15.87
C ARG A 278 3.14 -50.46 17.23
N THR A 279 2.80 -49.59 18.18
CA THR A 279 3.47 -49.54 19.49
C THR A 279 2.65 -50.04 20.69
N CYS A 280 1.36 -50.36 20.52
CA CYS A 280 0.61 -51.08 21.55
C CYS A 280 0.96 -52.57 21.50
N SER A 281 2.16 -52.90 21.97
CA SER A 281 2.52 -54.27 22.36
C SER A 281 1.67 -54.64 23.58
N ALA A 282 0.65 -55.48 23.38
CA ALA A 282 -0.09 -56.05 24.49
C ALA A 282 0.87 -56.82 25.42
N PRO A 283 0.80 -56.66 26.76
CA PRO A 283 1.57 -57.49 27.66
C PRO A 283 1.09 -58.93 27.52
N ARG A 284 2.00 -59.85 27.20
CA ARG A 284 1.72 -61.30 27.20
C ARG A 284 1.86 -61.81 28.63
N GLY A 285 0.84 -62.52 29.11
CA GLY A 285 0.93 -63.55 30.15
C GLY A 285 1.02 -63.04 31.57
#